data_AF-A0A7I8WCA1-F1
#
_entry.id   AF-A0A7I8WCA1-F1
#
_cell.length_a   1.000
_cell.length_b   1.000
_cell.length_c   1.000
_cell.angle_alpha   90.00
_cell.angle_beta   90.00
_cell.angle_gamma   90.00
#
_symmetry.space_group_name_H-M   'P 1'
#
loop_
_entity.id
_entity.type
_entity.pdbx_description
1 polymer ?
#
loop_
_entity_poly.entity_id
_entity_poly.type
_entity_poly.pdbx_seq_one_letter_code
_entity_poly.pdbx_strand_id
1 'polypeptide(L)'
;MSYQIPQMFSSFQDVIDQEQIIRESVKSSVQNLEQTSRTILALIQTIHQENGVKTAKEVAQKAREMFTTVRKYYEELASKIPSEQYYKYHDHWRFVTQRICFLAAFTTFIQDGRLISKSEVAEMLNVKSERTKDSFHLDLEDYLMGVLQMASELSRFAVNSVTAGDYETPCKISNFMSELDGGFRLLNLKNDSLRKKFDGLKYDIRKVEEVVYDIRIRNLSTKK
;
A
#
# COMPACT_ATOMS: atom_id res chain seq x y z
N MET A 1 24.07 2.93 -52.35
CA MET A 1 24.09 2.30 -51.01
C MET A 1 23.86 3.36 -49.95
N SER A 2 22.61 3.79 -49.71
CA SER A 2 22.32 4.86 -48.73
C SER A 2 20.96 4.75 -48.03
N TYR A 3 20.27 3.61 -48.12
CA TYR A 3 18.94 3.41 -47.50
C TYR A 3 18.97 2.63 -46.18
N GLN A 4 20.12 2.12 -45.74
CA GLN A 4 20.21 1.30 -44.52
C GLN A 4 19.88 2.08 -43.24
N ILE A 5 20.28 3.35 -43.14
CA ILE A 5 20.03 4.16 -41.94
C ILE A 5 18.54 4.53 -41.83
N PRO A 6 17.88 5.15 -42.82
CA PRO A 6 16.46 5.47 -42.72
C PRO A 6 15.57 4.24 -42.49
N GLN A 7 15.87 3.11 -43.14
CA GLN A 7 15.11 1.88 -42.97
C GLN A 7 15.28 1.29 -41.56
N MET A 8 16.49 1.33 -41.00
CA MET A 8 16.75 0.93 -39.61
C MET A 8 15.96 1.82 -38.63
N PHE A 9 15.99 3.14 -38.79
CA PHE A 9 15.24 4.06 -37.91
C PHE A 9 13.71 3.92 -38.07
N SER A 10 13.21 3.58 -39.27
CA SER A 10 11.79 3.23 -39.45
C SER A 10 11.40 2.02 -38.62
N SER A 11 12.24 0.97 -38.59
CA SER A 11 11.96 -0.21 -37.76
C SER A 11 11.97 0.09 -36.26
N PHE A 12 12.80 1.05 -35.82
CA PHE A 12 12.79 1.51 -34.42
C PHE A 12 11.53 2.31 -34.09
N GLN A 13 11.06 3.13 -35.04
CA GLN A 13 9.79 3.85 -34.90
C GLN A 13 8.63 2.88 -34.70
N ASP A 14 8.54 1.82 -35.51
CA ASP A 14 7.49 0.81 -35.38
C ASP A 14 7.50 0.15 -33.98
N VAL A 15 8.69 -0.16 -33.44
CA VAL A 15 8.82 -0.74 -32.09
C VAL A 15 8.36 0.25 -31.01
N ILE A 16 8.72 1.54 -31.14
CA ILE A 16 8.31 2.58 -30.20
C ILE A 16 6.80 2.80 -30.25
N ASP A 17 6.19 2.80 -31.44
CA ASP A 17 4.76 2.98 -31.62
C ASP A 17 3.96 1.82 -31.01
N GLN A 18 4.41 0.57 -31.19
CA GLN A 18 3.81 -0.59 -30.53
C GLN A 18 3.93 -0.53 -29.01
N GLU A 19 5.09 -0.07 -28.51
CA GLU A 19 5.29 0.13 -27.08
C GLU A 19 4.36 1.22 -26.52
N GLN A 20 4.16 2.30 -27.26
CA GLN A 20 3.27 3.40 -26.87
C GLN A 20 1.81 2.93 -26.76
N ILE A 21 1.34 2.11 -27.70
CA ILE A 21 -0.01 1.51 -27.64
C ILE A 21 -0.21 0.72 -26.34
N ILE A 22 0.79 -0.09 -25.94
CA ILE A 22 0.74 -0.84 -24.67
C ILE A 22 0.71 0.12 -23.48
N ARG A 23 1.57 1.15 -23.46
CA ARG A 23 1.61 2.15 -22.39
C ARG A 23 0.27 2.86 -22.20
N GLU A 24 -0.40 3.23 -23.28
CA GLU A 24 -1.71 3.87 -23.24
C GLU A 24 -2.79 2.93 -22.69
N SER A 25 -2.79 1.67 -23.14
CA SER A 25 -3.71 0.63 -22.64
C SER A 25 -3.52 0.35 -21.14
N VAL A 26 -2.27 0.27 -20.69
CA VAL A 26 -1.90 0.13 -19.27
C VAL A 26 -2.36 1.33 -18.46
N LYS A 27 -2.09 2.55 -18.94
CA LYS A 27 -2.49 3.80 -18.26
C LYS A 27 -3.99 3.86 -18.04
N SER A 28 -4.78 3.44 -19.02
CA SER A 28 -6.24 3.36 -18.89
C SER A 28 -6.68 2.39 -17.78
N SER A 29 -6.09 1.19 -17.68
CA SER A 29 -6.39 0.26 -16.58
C SER A 29 -5.96 0.81 -15.22
N VAL A 30 -4.81 1.47 -15.15
CA VAL A 30 -4.31 2.08 -13.91
C VAL A 30 -5.25 3.17 -13.40
N GLN A 31 -5.88 3.95 -14.28
CA GLN A 31 -6.84 4.98 -13.86
C GLN A 31 -8.02 4.41 -13.07
N ASN A 32 -8.53 3.23 -13.45
CA ASN A 32 -9.59 2.55 -12.73
C ASN A 32 -9.12 2.11 -11.33
N LEU A 33 -7.93 1.49 -11.24
CA LEU A 33 -7.30 1.14 -9.95
C LEU A 33 -7.11 2.38 -9.07
N GLU A 34 -6.69 3.49 -9.66
CA GLU A 34 -6.48 4.73 -8.93
C GLU A 34 -7.79 5.32 -8.40
N GLN A 35 -8.85 5.31 -9.20
CA GLN A 35 -10.15 5.81 -8.80
C GLN A 35 -10.70 4.97 -7.64
N THR A 36 -10.70 3.65 -7.78
CA THR A 36 -11.18 2.75 -6.71
C THR A 36 -10.36 2.92 -5.44
N SER A 37 -9.03 2.99 -5.53
CA SER A 37 -8.19 3.19 -4.34
C SER A 37 -8.37 4.58 -3.71
N ARG A 38 -8.69 5.63 -4.47
CA ARG A 38 -9.12 6.93 -3.90
C ARG A 38 -10.45 6.81 -3.16
N THR A 39 -11.41 6.05 -3.69
CA THR A 39 -12.70 5.83 -3.03
C THR A 39 -12.54 5.04 -1.73
N ILE A 40 -11.74 3.96 -1.74
CA ILE A 40 -11.42 3.18 -0.53
C ILE A 40 -10.72 4.08 0.50
N LEU A 41 -9.75 4.89 0.06
CA LEU A 41 -9.08 5.84 0.95
C LEU A 41 -10.07 6.84 1.57
N ALA A 42 -10.96 7.44 0.78
CA ALA A 42 -11.95 8.38 1.27
C ALA A 42 -12.89 7.74 2.31
N LEU A 43 -13.28 6.47 2.09
CA LEU A 43 -14.04 5.69 3.06
C LEU A 43 -13.25 5.47 4.35
N ILE A 44 -12.00 4.99 4.26
CA ILE A 44 -11.15 4.77 5.44
C ILE A 44 -10.89 6.07 6.20
N GLN A 45 -10.71 7.20 5.52
CA GLN A 45 -10.49 8.50 6.17
C GLN A 45 -11.65 8.94 7.07
N THR A 46 -12.86 8.39 6.90
CA THR A 46 -14.01 8.69 7.76
C THR A 46 -13.81 8.25 9.21
N ILE A 47 -12.92 7.28 9.49
CA ILE A 47 -12.61 6.86 10.87
C ILE A 47 -11.99 7.97 11.72
N HIS A 48 -11.41 8.98 11.07
CA HIS A 48 -10.79 10.13 11.72
C HIS A 48 -11.77 11.26 12.02
N GLN A 49 -13.03 11.14 11.59
CA GLN A 49 -14.09 12.08 11.90
C GLN A 49 -14.64 11.84 13.31
N GLU A 50 -15.46 12.77 13.80
CA GLU A 50 -16.12 12.65 15.09
C GLU A 50 -16.94 11.34 15.16
N ASN A 51 -16.73 10.54 16.21
CA ASN A 51 -17.27 9.18 16.38
C ASN A 51 -16.78 8.11 15.38
N GLY A 52 -15.94 8.43 14.39
CA GLY A 52 -15.48 7.49 13.36
C GLY A 52 -14.67 6.31 13.91
N VAL A 53 -13.98 6.49 15.04
CA VAL A 53 -13.25 5.41 15.73
C VAL A 53 -14.18 4.27 16.15
N LYS A 54 -15.42 4.60 16.57
CA LYS A 54 -16.41 3.59 17.01
C LYS A 54 -16.91 2.72 15.85
N THR A 55 -16.99 3.28 14.65
CA THR A 55 -17.44 2.59 13.43
C THR A 55 -16.28 2.03 12.59
N ALA A 56 -15.03 2.13 13.07
CA ALA A 56 -13.84 1.76 12.31
C ALA A 56 -13.89 0.34 11.75
N LYS A 57 -14.41 -0.64 12.50
CA LYS A 57 -14.57 -2.03 12.04
C LYS A 57 -15.57 -2.17 10.90
N GLU A 58 -16.68 -1.44 10.95
CA GLU A 58 -17.69 -1.44 9.89
C GLU A 58 -17.16 -0.77 8.61
N VAL A 59 -16.43 0.34 8.78
CA VAL A 59 -15.75 1.04 7.69
C VAL A 59 -14.71 0.13 7.03
N ALA A 60 -13.90 -0.58 7.82
CA ALA A 60 -12.93 -1.55 7.33
C ALA A 60 -13.60 -2.72 6.59
N GLN A 61 -14.75 -3.20 7.07
CA GLN A 61 -15.50 -4.26 6.38
C GLN A 61 -16.00 -3.79 5.01
N LYS A 62 -16.57 -2.59 4.91
CA LYS A 62 -16.97 -1.99 3.63
C LYS A 62 -15.78 -1.79 2.69
N ALA A 63 -14.64 -1.34 3.22
CA ALA A 63 -13.41 -1.22 2.44
C ALA A 63 -12.95 -2.58 1.89
N ARG A 64 -13.03 -3.64 2.70
CA ARG A 64 -12.68 -5.01 2.30
C ARG A 64 -13.51 -5.50 1.11
N GLU A 65 -14.80 -5.19 1.08
CA GLU A 65 -15.69 -5.57 -0.03
C GLU A 65 -15.28 -4.90 -1.35
N MET A 66 -14.78 -3.67 -1.30
CA MET A 66 -14.32 -2.94 -2.49
C MET A 66 -13.06 -3.54 -3.13
N PHE A 67 -12.28 -4.35 -2.40
CA PHE A 67 -11.14 -5.06 -3.00
C PHE A 67 -11.55 -6.11 -4.04
N THR A 68 -12.81 -6.56 -4.04
CA THR A 68 -13.33 -7.40 -5.13
C THR A 68 -13.30 -6.70 -6.49
N THR A 69 -13.53 -5.39 -6.51
CA THR A 69 -13.42 -4.56 -7.72
C THR A 69 -11.95 -4.35 -8.10
N VAL A 70 -11.09 -4.09 -7.11
CA VAL A 70 -9.64 -3.95 -7.33
C VAL A 70 -9.06 -5.22 -7.95
N ARG A 71 -9.47 -6.40 -7.46
CA ARG A 71 -9.09 -7.71 -8.01
C ARG A 71 -9.37 -7.80 -9.51
N LYS A 72 -10.59 -7.41 -9.95
CA LYS A 72 -10.97 -7.43 -11.37
C LYS A 72 -10.09 -6.52 -12.22
N TYR A 73 -9.73 -5.34 -11.72
CA TYR A 73 -8.85 -4.42 -12.45
C TYR A 73 -7.40 -4.90 -12.51
N TYR A 74 -6.91 -5.64 -11.52
CA TYR A 74 -5.60 -6.30 -11.61
C TYR A 74 -5.61 -7.45 -12.63
N GLU A 75 -6.69 -8.22 -12.73
CA GLU A 75 -6.86 -9.24 -13.78
C GLU A 75 -6.82 -8.60 -15.18
N GLU A 76 -7.53 -7.50 -15.37
CA GLU A 76 -7.51 -6.73 -16.61
C GLU A 76 -6.11 -6.20 -16.92
N LEU A 77 -5.45 -5.58 -15.93
CA LEU A 77 -4.09 -5.05 -16.08
C LEU A 77 -3.10 -6.16 -16.45
N ALA A 78 -3.14 -7.29 -15.75
CA ALA A 78 -2.27 -8.44 -16.00
C ALA A 78 -2.44 -8.98 -17.42
N SER A 79 -3.66 -8.99 -17.97
CA SER A 79 -3.93 -9.44 -19.34
C SER A 79 -3.29 -8.55 -20.43
N LYS A 80 -2.97 -7.30 -20.11
CA LYS A 80 -2.40 -6.31 -21.04
C LYS A 80 -0.88 -6.29 -21.07
N ILE A 81 -0.23 -6.92 -20.10
CA ILE A 81 1.23 -6.93 -20.00
C ILE A 81 1.80 -8.14 -20.75
N PRO A 82 2.68 -7.94 -21.74
CA PRO A 82 3.38 -9.05 -22.38
C PRO A 82 4.20 -9.86 -21.37
N SER A 83 4.35 -11.17 -21.62
CA SER A 83 5.22 -12.03 -20.81
C SER A 83 6.64 -11.47 -20.72
N GLU A 84 7.27 -11.66 -19.57
CA GLU A 84 8.61 -11.15 -19.21
C GLU A 84 8.78 -9.61 -19.22
N GLN A 85 7.74 -8.82 -19.51
CA GLN A 85 7.82 -7.34 -19.58
C GLN A 85 7.27 -6.62 -18.35
N TYR A 86 7.09 -7.33 -17.22
CA TYR A 86 6.55 -6.76 -15.97
C TYR A 86 7.28 -5.46 -15.56
N TYR A 87 8.59 -5.51 -15.37
CA TYR A 87 9.38 -4.36 -14.91
C TYR A 87 9.53 -3.25 -15.96
N LYS A 88 9.29 -3.54 -17.25
CA LYS A 88 9.31 -2.53 -18.30
C LYS A 88 8.17 -1.51 -18.12
N TYR A 89 7.02 -1.97 -17.63
CA TYR A 89 5.84 -1.14 -17.44
C TYR A 89 5.49 -0.89 -15.96
N HIS A 90 6.20 -1.52 -15.01
CA HIS A 90 5.92 -1.48 -13.57
C HIS A 90 5.70 -0.08 -13.00
N ASP A 91 6.48 0.91 -13.43
CA ASP A 91 6.35 2.30 -12.97
C ASP A 91 4.94 2.89 -13.18
N HIS A 92 4.16 2.40 -14.14
CA HIS A 92 2.80 2.89 -14.39
C HIS A 92 1.85 2.53 -13.23
N TRP A 93 1.98 1.35 -12.62
CA TRP A 93 1.10 0.91 -11.53
C TRP A 93 1.78 0.87 -10.16
N ARG A 94 3.08 1.14 -10.08
CA ARG A 94 3.88 1.12 -8.85
C ARG A 94 3.21 1.93 -7.72
N PHE A 95 2.90 3.19 -7.98
CA PHE A 95 2.31 4.09 -6.96
C PHE A 95 0.93 3.63 -6.49
N VAL A 96 0.07 3.21 -7.42
CA VAL A 96 -1.28 2.73 -7.05
C VAL A 96 -1.21 1.41 -6.28
N THR A 97 -0.27 0.54 -6.63
CA THR A 97 -0.06 -0.74 -5.93
C THR A 97 0.43 -0.53 -4.50
N GLN A 98 1.38 0.38 -4.29
CA GLN A 98 1.82 0.78 -2.95
C GLN A 98 0.65 1.29 -2.10
N ARG A 99 -0.20 2.15 -2.67
CA ARG A 99 -1.41 2.64 -2.00
C ARG A 99 -2.40 1.51 -1.69
N ILE A 100 -2.60 0.57 -2.61
CA ILE A 100 -3.50 -0.57 -2.41
C ILE A 100 -2.96 -1.49 -1.30
N CYS A 101 -1.65 -1.73 -1.25
CA CYS A 101 -1.01 -2.48 -0.16
C CYS A 101 -1.20 -1.78 1.19
N PHE A 102 -1.04 -0.46 1.22
CA PHE A 102 -1.35 0.36 2.39
C PHE A 102 -2.81 0.17 2.85
N LEU A 103 -3.77 0.33 1.94
CA LEU A 103 -5.20 0.22 2.27
C LEU A 103 -5.55 -1.18 2.75
N ALA A 104 -4.97 -2.23 2.15
CA ALA A 104 -5.18 -3.61 2.55
C ALA A 104 -4.63 -3.86 3.96
N ALA A 105 -3.39 -3.43 4.22
CA ALA A 105 -2.75 -3.58 5.52
C ALA A 105 -3.50 -2.81 6.61
N PHE A 106 -3.90 -1.56 6.33
CA PHE A 106 -4.67 -0.76 7.27
C PHE A 106 -6.03 -1.41 7.58
N THR A 107 -6.74 -1.88 6.54
CA THR A 107 -8.03 -2.59 6.70
C THR A 107 -7.87 -3.82 7.59
N THR A 108 -6.88 -4.67 7.34
CA THR A 108 -6.61 -5.85 8.17
C THR A 108 -6.22 -5.49 9.60
N PHE A 109 -5.42 -4.44 9.81
CA PHE A 109 -5.08 -3.99 11.15
C PHE A 109 -6.32 -3.56 11.94
N ILE A 110 -7.24 -2.80 11.34
CA ILE A 110 -8.46 -2.37 12.02
C ILE A 110 -9.39 -3.54 12.37
N GLN A 111 -9.43 -4.57 11.52
CA GLN A 111 -10.27 -5.75 11.75
C GLN A 111 -9.67 -6.72 12.78
N ASP A 112 -8.40 -7.08 12.59
CA ASP A 112 -7.76 -8.23 13.22
C ASP A 112 -6.61 -7.84 14.17
N GLY A 113 -6.14 -6.59 14.12
CA GLY A 113 -5.01 -6.11 14.94
C GLY A 113 -3.65 -6.67 14.52
N ARG A 114 -3.53 -7.19 13.29
CA ARG A 114 -2.30 -7.79 12.75
C ARG A 114 -1.87 -7.18 11.42
N LEU A 115 -0.64 -7.47 11.03
CA LEU A 115 -0.13 -7.18 9.69
C LEU A 115 -0.66 -8.25 8.70
N ILE A 116 -1.24 -7.80 7.57
CA ILE A 116 -1.53 -8.70 6.44
C ILE A 116 -0.22 -9.11 5.76
N SER A 117 -0.03 -10.40 5.47
CA SER A 117 1.17 -10.86 4.77
C SER A 117 1.16 -10.48 3.28
N LYS A 118 2.35 -10.42 2.66
CA LYS A 118 2.48 -10.18 1.22
C LYS A 118 1.69 -11.20 0.39
N SER A 119 1.69 -12.47 0.80
CA SER A 119 0.93 -13.53 0.13
C SER A 119 -0.58 -13.31 0.21
N GLU A 120 -1.10 -12.89 1.35
CA GLU A 120 -2.52 -12.58 1.51
C GLU A 120 -2.93 -11.36 0.66
N VAL A 121 -2.08 -10.33 0.57
CA VAL A 121 -2.32 -9.20 -0.35
C VAL A 121 -2.31 -9.68 -1.80
N ALA A 122 -1.33 -10.50 -2.19
CA ALA A 122 -1.25 -11.03 -3.56
C ALA A 122 -2.51 -11.84 -3.92
N GLU A 123 -3.00 -12.69 -3.01
CA GLU A 123 -4.26 -13.43 -3.19
C GLU A 123 -5.47 -12.50 -3.31
N MET A 124 -5.56 -11.47 -2.46
CA MET A 124 -6.62 -10.47 -2.51
C MET A 124 -6.69 -9.75 -3.86
N LEU A 125 -5.54 -9.50 -4.48
CA LEU A 125 -5.43 -8.84 -5.78
C LEU A 125 -5.49 -9.81 -6.97
N ASN A 126 -5.52 -11.12 -6.72
CA ASN A 126 -5.40 -12.19 -7.72
C ASN A 126 -4.11 -12.11 -8.56
N VAL A 127 -2.99 -11.82 -7.89
CA VAL A 127 -1.65 -11.79 -8.48
C VAL A 127 -0.75 -12.81 -7.78
N LYS A 128 0.40 -13.15 -8.38
CA LYS A 128 1.34 -14.05 -7.73
C LYS A 128 2.09 -13.35 -6.59
N SER A 129 2.38 -14.09 -5.52
CA SER A 129 3.20 -13.59 -4.41
C SER A 129 4.68 -13.54 -4.77
N GLU A 130 5.15 -14.46 -5.60
CA GLU A 130 6.54 -14.55 -6.05
C GLU A 130 6.65 -14.38 -7.57
N ARG A 131 7.84 -13.96 -8.00
CA ARG A 131 8.15 -13.82 -9.42
C ARG A 131 8.28 -15.20 -10.06
N THR A 132 7.41 -15.49 -11.00
CA THR A 132 7.62 -16.56 -12.00
C THR A 132 7.79 -15.92 -13.38
N LYS A 133 8.45 -16.62 -14.33
CA LYS A 133 8.87 -16.04 -15.62
C LYS A 133 7.73 -15.30 -16.36
N ASP A 134 6.51 -15.83 -16.27
CA ASP A 134 5.36 -15.33 -17.03
C ASP A 134 4.21 -14.83 -16.15
N SER A 135 4.48 -14.46 -14.89
CA SER A 135 3.41 -14.04 -13.97
C SER A 135 3.46 -12.57 -13.58
N PHE A 136 2.31 -11.93 -13.65
CA PHE A 136 2.02 -10.71 -12.91
C PHE A 136 2.06 -11.03 -11.40
N HIS A 137 2.89 -10.29 -10.67
CA HIS A 137 3.16 -10.55 -9.25
C HIS A 137 3.17 -9.26 -8.44
N LEU A 138 3.01 -9.38 -7.13
CA LEU A 138 3.19 -8.28 -6.19
C LEU A 138 4.69 -8.11 -5.90
N ASP A 139 5.24 -6.94 -6.23
CA ASP A 139 6.63 -6.62 -5.90
C ASP A 139 6.83 -6.48 -4.37
N LEU A 140 7.97 -6.93 -3.86
CA LEU A 140 8.27 -6.85 -2.43
C LEU A 140 8.44 -5.41 -1.96
N GLU A 141 9.10 -4.56 -2.75
CA GLU A 141 9.32 -3.17 -2.38
C GLU A 141 7.99 -2.40 -2.32
N ASP A 142 7.05 -2.70 -3.22
CA ASP A 142 5.74 -2.05 -3.22
C ASP A 142 4.91 -2.42 -1.99
N TYR A 143 4.96 -3.69 -1.58
CA TYR A 143 4.34 -4.15 -0.34
C TYR A 143 4.95 -3.42 0.87
N LEU A 144 6.28 -3.41 0.99
CA LEU A 144 6.97 -2.76 2.11
C LEU A 144 6.71 -1.25 2.17
N MET A 145 6.67 -0.58 1.01
CA MET A 145 6.28 0.84 0.91
C MET A 145 4.85 1.06 1.41
N GLY A 146 3.90 0.19 1.05
CA GLY A 146 2.53 0.23 1.56
C GLY A 146 2.44 0.04 3.07
N VAL A 147 3.23 -0.87 3.64
CA VAL A 147 3.31 -1.07 5.11
C VAL A 147 3.82 0.18 5.83
N LEU A 148 4.84 0.85 5.29
CA LEU A 148 5.33 2.11 5.87
C LEU A 148 4.31 3.26 5.76
N GLN A 149 3.51 3.30 4.68
CA GLN A 149 2.40 4.25 4.58
C GLN A 149 1.31 3.96 5.63
N MET A 150 1.01 2.69 5.89
CA MET A 150 0.09 2.30 6.95
C MET A 150 0.58 2.78 8.32
N ALA A 151 1.86 2.63 8.63
CA ALA A 151 2.41 3.08 9.91
C ALA A 151 2.20 4.60 10.14
N SER A 152 2.37 5.42 9.10
CA SER A 152 2.07 6.85 9.18
C SER A 152 0.57 7.14 9.41
N GLU A 153 -0.32 6.34 8.82
CA GLU A 153 -1.77 6.50 9.04
C GLU A 153 -2.18 6.06 10.46
N LEU A 154 -1.54 5.01 10.99
CA LEU A 154 -1.75 4.55 12.36
C LEU A 154 -1.32 5.58 13.40
N SER A 155 -0.24 6.35 13.14
CA SER A 155 0.18 7.43 14.04
C SER A 155 -0.88 8.53 14.16
N ARG A 156 -1.61 8.82 13.07
CA ARG A 156 -2.77 9.71 13.09
C ARG A 156 -3.97 9.07 13.79
N PHE A 157 -4.24 7.80 13.52
CA PHE A 157 -5.36 7.08 14.12
C PHE A 157 -5.22 6.96 15.64
N ALA A 158 -4.00 6.78 16.16
CA ALA A 158 -3.72 6.76 17.60
C ALA A 158 -4.15 8.07 18.29
N VAL A 159 -3.79 9.23 17.73
CA VAL A 159 -4.20 10.54 18.28
C VAL A 159 -5.72 10.67 18.28
N ASN A 160 -6.37 10.34 17.16
CA ASN A 160 -7.83 10.45 17.03
C ASN A 160 -8.58 9.47 17.95
N SER A 161 -7.99 8.31 18.24
CA SER A 161 -8.55 7.35 19.20
C SER A 161 -8.63 7.93 20.60
N VAL A 162 -7.57 8.61 21.07
CA VAL A 162 -7.56 9.30 22.37
C VAL A 162 -8.63 10.39 22.42
N THR A 163 -8.73 11.20 21.36
CA THR A 163 -9.76 12.25 21.26
C THR A 163 -11.18 11.67 21.31
N ALA A 164 -11.38 10.46 20.80
CA ALA A 164 -12.65 9.73 20.85
C ALA A 164 -12.89 8.98 22.18
N GLY A 165 -11.96 9.07 23.15
CA GLY A 165 -12.04 8.40 24.45
C GLY A 165 -11.59 6.94 24.45
N ASP A 166 -10.97 6.45 23.37
CA ASP A 166 -10.34 5.12 23.31
C ASP A 166 -8.85 5.21 23.65
N TYR A 167 -8.52 4.78 24.88
CA TYR A 167 -7.16 4.78 25.40
C TYR A 167 -6.44 3.43 25.22
N GLU A 168 -7.13 2.38 24.78
CA GLU A 168 -6.51 1.07 24.54
C GLU A 168 -5.86 0.99 23.16
N THR A 169 -6.52 1.53 22.13
CA THR A 169 -6.06 1.47 20.75
C THR A 169 -4.67 2.08 20.55
N PRO A 170 -4.32 3.26 21.10
CA PRO A 170 -2.97 3.82 21.02
C PRO A 170 -1.88 2.89 21.57
N CYS A 171 -2.18 2.16 22.66
CA CYS A 171 -1.24 1.20 23.24
C CYS A 171 -1.01 0.00 22.31
N LYS A 172 -2.07 -0.51 21.67
CA LYS A 172 -1.97 -1.59 20.67
C LYS A 172 -1.17 -1.14 19.44
N ILE A 173 -1.41 0.09 18.97
CA ILE A 173 -0.67 0.68 17.85
C ILE A 173 0.82 0.84 18.20
N SER A 174 1.15 1.30 19.41
CA SER A 174 2.55 1.46 19.84
C SER A 174 3.33 0.14 19.81
N ASN A 175 2.74 -0.93 20.34
CA ASN A 175 3.36 -2.26 20.31
C ASN A 175 3.56 -2.73 18.87
N PHE A 176 2.51 -2.62 18.05
CA PHE A 176 2.54 -3.02 16.65
C PHE A 176 3.60 -2.26 15.83
N MET A 177 3.72 -0.94 16.03
CA MET A 177 4.73 -0.13 15.34
C MET A 177 6.15 -0.46 15.80
N SER A 178 6.33 -0.85 17.07
CA SER A 178 7.62 -1.29 17.59
C SER A 178 8.04 -2.64 16.98
N GLU A 179 7.10 -3.58 16.83
CA GLU A 179 7.32 -4.84 16.12
C GLU A 179 7.66 -4.62 14.64
N LEU A 180 6.95 -3.69 13.98
CA LEU A 180 7.26 -3.29 12.61
C LEU A 180 8.68 -2.73 12.47
N ASP A 181 9.09 -1.79 13.34
CA ASP A 181 10.46 -1.24 13.32
C ASP A 181 11.50 -2.33 13.56
N GLY A 182 11.26 -3.26 14.49
CA GLY A 182 12.08 -4.45 14.68
C GLY A 182 12.21 -5.28 13.40
N GLY A 183 11.11 -5.54 12.72
CA GLY A 183 11.09 -6.27 11.44
C GLY A 183 11.86 -5.55 10.33
N PHE A 184 11.67 -4.24 10.16
CA PHE A 184 12.39 -3.46 9.15
C PHE A 184 13.88 -3.33 9.44
N ARG A 185 14.32 -3.32 10.71
CA ARG A 185 15.74 -3.34 11.08
C ARG A 185 16.47 -4.61 10.66
N LEU A 186 15.76 -5.74 10.53
CA LEU A 186 16.33 -6.99 10.02
C LEU A 186 16.63 -6.91 8.51
N LEU A 187 16.01 -5.97 7.79
CA LEU A 187 16.18 -5.81 6.36
C LEU A 187 17.41 -4.96 6.06
N ASN A 188 18.35 -5.50 5.28
CA ASN A 188 19.47 -4.73 4.76
C ASN A 188 19.03 -3.87 3.56
N LEU A 189 18.32 -2.77 3.84
CA LEU A 189 17.78 -1.87 2.82
C LEU A 189 18.91 -1.11 2.12
N LYS A 190 18.87 -1.08 0.79
CA LYS A 190 19.77 -0.24 -0.03
C LYS A 190 19.42 1.24 0.18
N ASN A 191 20.34 2.14 -0.15
CA ASN A 191 20.12 3.58 0.01
C ASN A 191 19.21 4.15 -1.10
N ASP A 192 17.92 3.85 -1.03
CA ASP A 192 16.91 4.17 -2.03
C ASP A 192 15.66 4.85 -1.42
N SER A 193 14.58 4.94 -2.19
CA SER A 193 13.30 5.53 -1.73
C SER A 193 12.68 4.76 -0.56
N LEU A 194 12.82 3.43 -0.51
CA LEU A 194 12.26 2.61 0.56
C LEU A 194 13.02 2.87 1.87
N ARG A 195 14.35 2.97 1.81
CA ARG A 195 15.17 3.36 2.98
C ARG A 195 14.80 4.73 3.50
N LYS A 196 14.67 5.73 2.62
CA LYS A 196 14.24 7.09 3.01
C LYS A 196 12.87 7.09 3.68
N LYS A 197 11.94 6.27 3.21
CA LYS A 197 10.60 6.15 3.81
C LYS A 197 10.68 5.45 5.18
N PHE A 198 11.51 4.41 5.32
CA PHE A 198 11.76 3.73 6.59
C PHE A 198 12.42 4.65 7.62
N ASP A 199 13.38 5.50 7.22
CA ASP A 199 13.99 6.48 8.13
C ASP A 199 12.97 7.48 8.71
N GLY A 200 11.83 7.67 8.02
CA GLY A 200 10.69 8.45 8.50
C GLY A 200 9.88 7.77 9.61
N LEU A 201 9.90 6.43 9.69
CA LEU A 201 9.10 5.64 10.64
C LEU A 201 9.37 6.02 12.11
N LYS A 202 10.61 6.39 12.44
CA LYS A 202 11.00 6.82 13.79
C LYS A 202 10.19 8.02 14.30
N TYR A 203 9.76 8.92 13.40
CA TYR A 203 8.96 10.08 13.78
C TYR A 203 7.52 9.68 14.09
N ASP A 204 6.97 8.75 13.31
CA ASP A 204 5.63 8.18 13.55
C ASP A 204 5.61 7.39 14.88
N ILE A 205 6.65 6.60 15.16
CA ILE A 205 6.79 5.86 16.42
C ILE A 205 6.85 6.81 17.61
N ARG A 206 7.76 7.79 17.58
CA ARG A 206 7.89 8.77 18.66
C ARG A 206 6.57 9.48 18.95
N LYS A 207 5.82 9.85 17.90
CA LYS A 207 4.51 10.48 18.05
C LYS A 207 3.51 9.57 18.78
N VAL A 208 3.47 8.27 18.47
CA VAL A 208 2.59 7.33 19.18
C VAL A 208 3.06 7.07 20.61
N GLU A 209 4.37 7.00 20.85
CA GLU A 209 4.93 6.86 22.19
C GLU A 209 4.58 8.05 23.09
N GLU A 210 4.64 9.27 22.56
CA GLU A 210 4.21 10.50 23.25
C GLU A 210 2.72 10.41 23.64
N VAL A 211 1.86 9.93 22.74
CA VAL A 211 0.43 9.71 23.03
C VAL A 211 0.24 8.68 24.13
N VAL A 212 0.96 7.55 24.10
CA VAL A 212 0.88 6.53 25.14
C VAL A 212 1.43 7.02 26.48
N TYR A 213 2.51 7.80 26.47
CA TYR A 213 3.04 8.45 27.65
C TYR A 213 1.99 9.36 28.30
N ASP A 214 1.31 10.18 27.50
CA ASP A 214 0.26 11.09 27.95
C ASP A 214 -0.94 10.37 28.58
N ILE A 215 -1.31 9.19 28.06
CA ILE A 215 -2.35 8.33 28.64
C ILE A 215 -1.92 7.79 30.00
N ARG A 216 -0.67 7.31 30.11
CA ARG A 216 -0.14 6.70 31.33
C ARG A 216 0.03 7.70 32.46
N ILE A 217 0.60 8.89 32.20
CA ILE A 217 0.82 9.90 33.24
C ILE A 217 -0.49 10.44 33.81
N ARG A 218 -1.55 10.49 33.01
CA ARG A 218 -2.89 10.92 33.42
C ARG A 218 -3.75 9.79 34.01
N ASN A 219 -3.22 8.57 34.10
CA ASN A 219 -3.95 7.37 34.56
C ASN A 219 -5.28 7.14 33.80
N LEU A 220 -5.30 7.42 32.49
CA LEU A 220 -6.51 7.29 31.67
C LEU A 220 -6.79 5.83 31.24
N SER A 221 -5.78 4.96 31.29
CA SER A 221 -5.95 3.52 31.06
C SER A 221 -6.37 2.82 32.35
N THR A 222 -7.45 2.05 32.29
CA THR A 222 -8.03 1.32 33.43
C THR A 222 -7.36 -0.02 33.74
N LYS A 223 -6.33 -0.43 32.97
CA LYS A 223 -5.59 -1.67 33.24
C LYS A 223 -4.39 -1.42 34.15
N LYS A 224 -4.55 -1.75 35.43
CA LYS A 224 -3.47 -2.25 36.30
C LYS A 224 -3.30 -3.74 36.08
#